data_AF-A0AAD7F9H2-F1
#
_entry.id   AF-A0AAD7F9H2-F1
#
_cell.length_a   1.000
_cell.length_b   1.000
_cell.length_c   1.000
_cell.angle_alpha   90.00
_cell.angle_beta   90.00
_cell.angle_gamma   90.00
#
_symmetry.space_group_name_H-M   'P 1'
#
loop_
_entity.id
_entity.type
_entity.pdbx_description
1 polymer ?
#
loop_
_entity_poly.entity_id
_entity_poly.type
_entity_poly.pdbx_seq_one_letter_code
_entity_poly.pdbx_strand_id
1 'polypeptide(L)'
;MRPAYPLSSKRKIPDHIQRPDYATDGIPKSEKKAYASPPEMHGPEVIEKLRTVCRMSREILDLAAAALRPGITTDEIDEIVRNATIERNAYPSTLNYRNYPKSLCTSVNEVVCHGIPDQTCLKEGDIINLDISVYYQGYHMEPIQLARSTTNRRNLFVPRECLDKAIALCRPGALIRDLGKTMSVRTYTGHGINTSFHSPPDIPHYAK
;
A
#
# COMPACT_ATOMS: atom_id res chain seq x y z
N MET A 1 20.07 -8.11 -3.26
CA MET A 1 19.79 -6.72 -2.85
C MET A 1 20.24 -6.55 -1.39
N ARG A 2 20.68 -5.34 -1.00
CA ARG A 2 21.15 -5.02 0.36
C ARG A 2 20.58 -3.65 0.74
N PRO A 3 20.25 -3.41 2.02
CA PRO A 3 19.83 -2.08 2.46
C PRO A 3 20.96 -1.06 2.30
N ALA A 4 20.61 0.16 1.92
CA ALA A 4 21.52 1.26 1.66
C ALA A 4 21.30 2.41 2.67
N TYR A 5 22.10 2.37 3.74
CA TYR A 5 22.05 3.33 4.86
C TYR A 5 23.01 4.51 4.69
N PRO A 6 22.79 5.64 5.39
CA PRO A 6 21.71 5.91 6.35
C PRO A 6 20.36 6.17 5.67
N LEU A 7 19.27 5.88 6.38
CA LEU A 7 17.94 6.35 5.97
C LEU A 7 17.89 7.87 6.13
N SER A 8 17.22 8.57 5.21
CA SER A 8 16.96 9.99 5.39
C SER A 8 16.08 10.23 6.62
N SER A 9 16.26 11.39 7.27
CA SER A 9 15.55 11.74 8.50
C SER A 9 14.04 11.79 8.29
N LYS A 10 13.28 11.29 9.27
CA LYS A 10 11.81 11.35 9.25
C LYS A 10 11.34 12.81 9.20
N ARG A 11 10.57 13.14 8.15
CA ARG A 11 10.08 14.52 7.91
C ARG A 11 8.77 14.78 8.65
N LYS A 12 8.59 16.00 9.16
CA LYS A 12 7.39 16.41 9.92
C LYS A 12 6.16 16.52 9.03
N ILE A 13 5.07 15.85 9.38
CA ILE A 13 3.76 16.05 8.74
C ILE A 13 3.16 17.36 9.27
N PRO A 14 2.65 18.26 8.40
CA PRO A 14 2.00 19.50 8.84
C PRO A 14 0.83 19.28 9.80
N ASP A 15 0.63 20.22 10.73
CA ASP A 15 -0.34 20.02 11.82
C ASP A 15 -1.80 19.99 11.40
N HIS A 16 -2.13 20.65 10.28
CA HIS A 16 -3.49 20.64 9.72
C HIS A 16 -3.90 19.29 9.11
N ILE A 17 -2.94 18.38 8.85
CA ILE A 17 -3.24 17.06 8.29
C ILE A 17 -3.86 16.19 9.38
N GLN A 18 -5.05 15.64 9.10
CA GLN A 18 -5.69 14.66 9.97
C GLN A 18 -4.82 13.40 10.08
N ARG A 19 -4.61 12.93 11.31
CA ARG A 19 -3.71 11.81 11.60
C ARG A 19 -4.49 10.57 12.07
N PRO A 20 -4.09 9.35 11.67
CA PRO A 20 -4.59 8.13 12.28
C PRO A 20 -4.09 7.99 13.72
N ASP A 21 -4.70 7.10 14.50
CA ASP A 21 -4.44 6.93 15.94
C ASP A 21 -3.01 6.48 16.28
N TYR A 22 -2.32 5.83 15.35
CA TYR A 22 -0.93 5.37 15.46
C TYR A 22 0.12 6.39 15.02
N ALA A 23 -0.26 7.55 14.48
CA ALA A 23 0.69 8.48 13.87
C ALA A 23 1.79 8.97 14.84
N THR A 24 1.49 8.99 16.14
CA THR A 24 2.40 9.47 17.19
C THR A 24 3.25 8.35 17.79
N ASP A 25 2.63 7.26 18.25
CA ASP A 25 3.28 6.20 19.04
C ASP A 25 3.51 4.90 18.26
N GLY A 26 3.01 4.84 17.03
CA GLY A 26 3.12 3.70 16.14
C GLY A 26 2.20 2.54 16.49
N ILE A 27 1.23 2.73 17.38
CA ILE A 27 0.35 1.67 17.86
C ILE A 27 -1.07 1.86 17.27
N PRO A 28 -1.52 1.00 16.34
CA PRO A 28 -2.88 1.06 15.79
C PRO A 28 -3.88 0.51 16.82
N LYS A 29 -4.43 1.39 17.66
CA LYS A 29 -5.30 1.00 18.79
C LYS A 29 -6.68 0.60 18.32
N SER A 30 -7.22 1.27 17.31
CA SER A 30 -8.51 0.99 16.69
C SER A 30 -8.57 -0.40 16.06
N GLU A 31 -7.46 -0.88 15.47
CA GLU A 31 -7.39 -2.19 14.82
C GLU A 31 -7.67 -3.35 15.79
N LYS A 32 -7.25 -3.24 17.05
CA LYS A 32 -7.57 -4.28 18.06
C LYS A 32 -9.07 -4.48 18.21
N LYS A 33 -9.84 -3.39 18.16
CA LYS A 33 -11.31 -3.44 18.22
C LYS A 33 -11.90 -3.93 16.90
N ALA A 34 -11.32 -3.54 15.77
CA ALA A 34 -11.74 -3.99 14.45
C ALA A 34 -11.61 -5.51 14.31
N TYR A 35 -10.49 -6.11 14.74
CA TYR A 35 -10.27 -7.55 14.71
C TYR A 35 -11.14 -8.34 15.69
N ALA A 36 -11.69 -7.70 16.73
CA ALA A 36 -12.65 -8.30 17.64
C ALA A 36 -14.10 -8.24 17.12
N SER A 37 -14.34 -7.65 15.96
CA SER A 37 -15.67 -7.41 15.38
C SER A 37 -15.82 -8.12 14.03
N PRO A 38 -17.06 -8.46 13.62
CA PRO A 38 -17.32 -8.91 12.26
C PRO A 38 -16.90 -7.85 11.22
N PRO A 39 -16.60 -8.24 9.96
CA PRO A 39 -16.35 -7.30 8.88
C PRO A 39 -17.47 -6.26 8.75
N GLU A 40 -17.09 -4.99 8.57
CA GLU A 40 -18.03 -3.88 8.54
C GLU A 40 -18.83 -3.86 7.23
N MET A 41 -20.15 -3.63 7.34
CA MET A 41 -21.02 -3.38 6.20
C MET A 41 -21.19 -1.87 6.02
N HIS A 42 -20.66 -1.33 4.93
CA HIS A 42 -20.65 0.11 4.69
C HIS A 42 -21.91 0.59 3.96
N GLY A 43 -22.50 1.69 4.45
CA GLY A 43 -23.57 2.41 3.76
C GLY A 43 -23.05 3.31 2.63
N PRO A 44 -23.95 3.90 1.82
CA PRO A 44 -23.58 4.71 0.64
C PRO A 44 -22.63 5.88 0.95
N GLU A 45 -22.81 6.58 2.07
CA GLU A 45 -21.97 7.72 2.45
C GLU A 45 -20.51 7.28 2.69
N VAL A 46 -20.31 6.17 3.39
CA VAL A 46 -18.97 5.61 3.65
C VAL A 46 -18.32 5.15 2.35
N ILE A 47 -19.09 4.54 1.45
CA ILE A 47 -18.62 4.12 0.12
C ILE A 47 -18.12 5.31 -0.69
N GLU A 48 -18.79 6.47 -0.66
CA GLU A 48 -18.32 7.68 -1.36
C GLU A 48 -17.01 8.23 -0.79
N LYS A 49 -16.83 8.16 0.54
CA LYS A 49 -15.55 8.53 1.18
C LYS A 49 -14.44 7.58 0.73
N LEU A 50 -14.68 6.27 0.76
CA LEU A 50 -13.73 5.26 0.28
C LEU A 50 -13.38 5.45 -1.20
N ARG A 51 -14.36 5.76 -2.06
CA ARG A 51 -14.12 6.09 -3.48
C ARG A 51 -13.20 7.29 -3.65
N THR A 52 -13.39 8.31 -2.82
CA THR A 52 -12.56 9.52 -2.83
C THR A 52 -11.11 9.21 -2.45
N VAL A 53 -10.89 8.50 -1.34
CA VAL A 53 -9.52 8.10 -0.93
C VAL A 53 -8.90 7.16 -1.96
N CYS A 54 -9.66 6.24 -2.54
CA CYS A 54 -9.17 5.32 -3.58
C CYS A 54 -8.66 6.05 -4.83
N ARG A 55 -9.45 7.00 -5.36
CA ARG A 55 -9.03 7.82 -6.50
C ARG A 55 -7.76 8.62 -6.17
N MET A 56 -7.72 9.22 -4.98
CA MET A 56 -6.56 9.96 -4.49
C MET A 56 -5.30 9.09 -4.42
N SER A 57 -5.38 7.91 -3.79
CA SER A 57 -4.25 6.98 -3.70
C SER A 57 -3.78 6.52 -5.07
N ARG A 58 -4.69 6.29 -6.03
CA ARG A 58 -4.36 5.94 -7.41
C ARG A 58 -3.56 7.05 -8.11
N GLU A 59 -4.00 8.29 -7.99
CA GLU A 59 -3.27 9.44 -8.55
C GLU A 59 -1.85 9.56 -7.99
N ILE A 60 -1.68 9.35 -6.68
CA ILE A 60 -0.35 9.38 -6.04
C ILE A 60 0.52 8.23 -6.54
N LEU A 61 -0.06 7.04 -6.74
CA LEU A 61 0.63 5.89 -7.33
C LEU A 61 1.02 6.11 -8.79
N ASP A 62 0.20 6.82 -9.57
CA ASP A 62 0.54 7.23 -10.94
C ASP A 62 1.74 8.18 -10.95
N LEU A 63 1.80 9.14 -10.03
CA LEU A 63 2.93 10.06 -9.88
C LEU A 63 4.23 9.31 -9.52
N ALA A 64 4.15 8.38 -8.56
CA ALA A 64 5.29 7.56 -8.16
C ALA A 64 5.78 6.68 -9.33
N ALA A 65 4.85 6.05 -10.05
CA ALA A 65 5.16 5.22 -11.21
C ALA A 65 5.78 6.03 -12.36
N ALA A 66 5.32 7.28 -12.59
CA ALA A 66 5.88 8.16 -13.61
C ALA A 66 7.30 8.63 -13.30
N ALA A 67 7.69 8.65 -12.02
CA ALA A 67 9.04 9.02 -11.60
C ALA A 67 10.09 7.90 -11.80
N LEU A 68 9.65 6.65 -11.99
CA LEU A 68 10.55 5.50 -12.12
C LEU A 68 11.49 5.63 -13.32
N ARG A 69 12.79 5.60 -13.04
CA ARG A 69 13.87 5.63 -14.02
C ARG A 69 15.15 5.04 -13.42
N PRO A 70 16.08 4.49 -14.21
CA PRO A 70 17.39 4.11 -13.68
C PRO A 70 18.08 5.31 -13.01
N GLY A 71 18.75 5.07 -11.90
CA GLY A 71 19.45 6.08 -11.11
C GLY A 71 18.63 6.76 -10.02
N ILE A 72 17.28 6.71 -10.04
CA ILE A 72 16.47 7.22 -8.93
C ILE A 72 16.61 6.31 -7.71
N THR A 73 16.72 6.88 -6.52
CA THR A 73 16.68 6.13 -5.27
C THR A 73 15.25 5.80 -4.85
N THR A 74 15.07 4.73 -4.07
CA THR A 74 13.77 4.44 -3.45
C THR A 74 13.36 5.54 -2.46
N ASP A 75 14.31 6.19 -1.78
CA ASP A 75 14.07 7.35 -0.91
C ASP A 75 13.55 8.59 -1.66
N GLU A 76 14.04 8.86 -2.88
CA GLU A 76 13.48 9.93 -3.73
C GLU A 76 12.03 9.62 -4.13
N ILE A 77 11.69 8.35 -4.39
CA ILE A 77 10.30 7.94 -4.66
C ILE A 77 9.43 8.16 -3.41
N ASP A 78 9.94 7.88 -2.22
CA ASP A 78 9.25 8.15 -0.95
C ASP A 78 8.94 9.62 -0.76
N GLU A 79 9.89 10.49 -1.08
CA GLU A 79 9.70 11.93 -1.03
C GLU A 79 8.57 12.39 -1.97
N ILE A 80 8.54 11.87 -3.20
CA ILE A 80 7.48 12.19 -4.18
C ILE A 80 6.11 11.79 -3.64
N VAL A 81 5.97 10.55 -3.15
CA VAL A 81 4.70 10.05 -2.60
C VAL A 81 4.26 10.85 -1.39
N ARG A 82 5.19 11.11 -0.47
CA ARG A 82 4.92 11.91 0.72
C ARG A 82 4.41 13.30 0.35
N ASN A 83 5.11 14.01 -0.52
CA ASN A 83 4.74 15.38 -0.90
C ASN A 83 3.38 15.41 -1.61
N ALA A 84 3.16 14.50 -2.56
CA ALA A 84 1.88 14.37 -3.25
C ALA A 84 0.71 14.06 -2.31
N THR A 85 0.97 13.30 -1.24
CA THR A 85 -0.03 12.97 -0.20
C THR A 85 -0.36 14.19 0.65
N ILE A 86 0.65 14.96 1.07
CA ILE A 86 0.46 16.18 1.87
C ILE A 86 -0.26 17.27 1.05
N GLU A 87 0.09 17.46 -0.22
CA GLU A 87 -0.58 18.40 -1.13
C GLU A 87 -2.09 18.13 -1.26
N ARG A 88 -2.50 16.88 -1.03
CA ARG A 88 -3.90 16.43 -1.06
C ARG A 88 -4.57 16.46 0.31
N ASN A 89 -3.95 17.11 1.30
CA ASN A 89 -4.41 17.19 2.68
C ASN A 89 -4.60 15.82 3.36
N ALA A 90 -3.79 14.83 2.97
CA ALA A 90 -3.89 13.46 3.45
C ALA A 90 -2.62 13.03 4.20
N TYR A 91 -2.73 11.92 4.92
CA TYR A 91 -1.63 11.32 5.67
C TYR A 91 -1.15 10.03 4.99
N PRO A 92 0.17 9.82 4.79
CA PRO A 92 0.68 8.56 4.27
C PRO A 92 0.57 7.47 5.35
N SER A 93 -0.37 6.54 5.21
CA SER A 93 -0.76 5.58 6.25
C SER A 93 0.39 4.72 6.75
N THR A 94 1.36 4.37 5.91
CA THR A 94 2.53 3.57 6.32
C THR A 94 3.42 4.32 7.30
N LEU A 95 3.41 5.66 7.28
CA LEU A 95 4.29 6.45 8.12
C LEU A 95 3.95 6.26 9.59
N ASN A 96 4.94 5.79 10.35
CA ASN A 96 4.85 5.40 11.75
C ASN A 96 3.94 4.21 12.06
N TYR A 97 3.25 3.60 11.09
CA TYR A 97 2.44 2.42 11.35
C TYR A 97 3.33 1.28 11.85
N ARG A 98 3.14 0.84 13.10
CA ARG A 98 4.04 -0.13 13.79
C ARG A 98 5.52 0.29 13.73
N ASN A 99 5.76 1.60 13.83
CA ASN A 99 7.07 2.24 13.72
C ASN A 99 7.74 2.12 12.34
N TYR A 100 6.98 1.83 11.28
CA TYR A 100 7.49 1.86 9.92
C TYR A 100 7.98 3.29 9.56
N PRO A 101 9.20 3.45 9.00
CA PRO A 101 9.89 4.74 8.99
C PRO A 101 9.55 5.65 7.81
N LYS A 102 8.85 5.14 6.78
CA LYS A 102 8.65 5.80 5.48
C LYS A 102 7.17 5.89 5.10
N SER A 103 6.90 6.59 4.00
CA SER A 103 5.56 7.00 3.53
C SER A 103 4.98 6.09 2.45
N LEU A 104 5.77 5.15 1.91
CA LEU A 104 5.35 4.00 1.09
C LEU A 104 6.28 2.81 1.33
N CYS A 105 5.93 1.64 0.79
CA CYS A 105 6.88 0.55 0.65
C CYS A 105 7.42 0.45 -0.79
N THR A 106 8.72 0.19 -0.94
CA THR A 106 9.38 -0.04 -2.23
C THR A 106 10.06 -1.41 -2.21
N SER A 107 9.53 -2.37 -2.96
CA SER A 107 10.02 -3.76 -2.94
C SER A 107 10.68 -4.10 -4.27
N VAL A 108 12.01 -4.07 -4.30
CA VAL A 108 12.81 -4.29 -5.51
C VAL A 108 13.20 -5.76 -5.63
N ASN A 109 13.01 -6.33 -6.82
CA ASN A 109 13.41 -7.67 -7.23
C ASN A 109 12.94 -8.78 -6.26
N GLU A 110 13.85 -9.34 -5.44
CA GLU A 110 13.54 -10.45 -4.54
C GLU A 110 12.79 -10.04 -3.27
N VAL A 111 12.65 -8.73 -3.01
CA VAL A 111 11.87 -8.25 -1.86
C VAL A 111 10.39 -8.45 -2.14
N VAL A 112 9.74 -9.28 -1.33
CA VAL A 112 8.34 -9.68 -1.51
C VAL A 112 7.37 -8.54 -1.25
N CYS A 113 7.49 -7.87 -0.11
CA CYS A 113 6.70 -6.71 0.30
C CYS A 113 7.41 -5.95 1.43
N HIS A 114 6.88 -4.79 1.81
CA HIS A 114 7.36 -3.97 2.94
C HIS A 114 8.84 -3.54 2.87
N GLY A 115 9.43 -3.50 1.67
CA GLY A 115 10.76 -2.92 1.50
C GLY A 115 10.78 -1.45 1.95
N ILE A 116 11.77 -1.08 2.76
CA ILE A 116 11.92 0.29 3.29
C ILE A 116 12.65 1.14 2.26
N PRO A 117 12.06 2.27 1.80
CA PRO A 117 12.76 3.25 0.98
C PRO A 117 14.07 3.72 1.62
N ASP A 118 15.15 3.65 0.85
CA ASP A 118 16.52 3.91 1.28
C ASP A 118 17.38 4.45 0.12
N GLN A 119 18.71 4.49 0.28
CA GLN A 119 19.61 5.03 -0.74
C GLN A 119 19.83 4.07 -1.94
N THR A 120 19.02 3.03 -2.10
CA THR A 120 19.15 2.08 -3.22
C THR A 120 18.74 2.76 -4.52
N CYS A 121 19.69 3.00 -5.42
CA CYS A 121 19.42 3.45 -6.78
C CYS A 121 18.88 2.31 -7.65
N LEU A 122 17.75 2.54 -8.33
CA LEU A 122 17.20 1.60 -9.29
C LEU A 122 18.13 1.43 -10.48
N LYS A 123 18.34 0.18 -10.89
CA LYS A 123 19.13 -0.17 -12.07
C LYS A 123 18.20 -0.44 -13.24
N GLU A 124 18.75 -0.32 -14.43
CA GLU A 124 18.04 -0.73 -15.64
C GLU A 124 17.65 -2.21 -15.56
N GLY A 125 16.36 -2.49 -15.76
CA GLY A 125 15.82 -3.86 -15.74
C GLY A 125 15.29 -4.33 -14.38
N ASP A 126 15.53 -3.58 -13.30
CA ASP A 126 14.93 -3.85 -11.99
C ASP A 126 13.39 -3.86 -12.06
N ILE A 127 12.79 -4.77 -11.32
CA ILE A 127 11.36 -4.81 -11.04
C ILE A 127 11.15 -4.21 -9.66
N ILE A 128 10.17 -3.32 -9.53
CA ILE A 128 9.85 -2.66 -8.26
C ILE A 128 8.34 -2.69 -8.05
N ASN A 129 7.93 -3.13 -6.87
CA ASN A 129 6.58 -2.91 -6.37
C ASN A 129 6.51 -1.59 -5.60
N LEU A 130 5.51 -0.78 -5.94
CA LEU A 130 5.14 0.42 -5.20
C LEU A 130 3.83 0.14 -4.48
N ASP A 131 3.86 0.25 -3.15
CA ASP A 131 2.73 0.01 -2.27
C ASP A 131 2.47 1.28 -1.45
N ILE A 132 1.35 1.94 -1.75
CA ILE A 132 1.02 3.27 -1.25
C ILE A 132 -0.31 3.18 -0.53
N SER A 133 -0.33 3.74 0.67
CA SER A 133 -1.53 3.84 1.48
C SER A 133 -1.76 5.25 1.96
N VAL A 134 -2.98 5.74 1.78
CA VAL A 134 -3.37 7.12 2.10
C VAL A 134 -4.50 7.10 3.10
N TYR A 135 -4.43 7.98 4.09
CA TYR A 135 -5.46 8.24 5.06
C TYR A 135 -6.04 9.63 4.86
N TYR A 136 -7.34 9.69 4.60
CA TYR A 136 -8.05 10.93 4.36
C TYR A 136 -9.47 10.86 4.92
N GLN A 137 -9.88 11.91 5.65
CA GLN A 137 -11.22 12.03 6.25
C GLN A 137 -11.66 10.82 7.09
N GLY A 138 -10.72 10.18 7.79
CA GLY A 138 -11.03 9.03 8.63
C GLY A 138 -10.89 7.66 7.97
N TYR A 139 -10.53 7.58 6.68
CA TYR A 139 -10.48 6.33 5.92
C TYR A 139 -9.13 6.11 5.25
N HIS A 140 -8.70 4.85 5.21
CA HIS A 140 -7.52 4.36 4.52
C HIS A 140 -7.91 3.79 3.15
N MET A 141 -6.99 3.86 2.18
CA MET A 141 -7.04 3.05 0.97
C MET A 141 -5.64 2.76 0.42
N GLU A 142 -5.44 1.51 -0.04
CA GLU A 142 -4.16 0.95 -0.48
C GLU A 142 -4.24 0.36 -1.89
N PRO A 143 -4.00 1.14 -2.95
CA PRO A 143 -3.70 0.59 -4.26
C PRO A 143 -2.24 0.15 -4.34
N ILE A 144 -2.01 -1.00 -4.97
CA ILE A 144 -0.67 -1.55 -5.21
C ILE A 144 -0.42 -1.60 -6.72
N GLN A 145 0.81 -1.30 -7.14
CA GLN A 145 1.26 -1.50 -8.52
C GLN A 145 2.65 -2.11 -8.59
N LEU A 146 2.74 -3.22 -9.32
CA LEU A 146 4.02 -3.77 -9.77
C LEU A 146 4.46 -3.05 -11.05
N ALA A 147 5.67 -2.50 -11.04
CA ALA A 147 6.25 -1.74 -12.12
C ALA A 147 7.68 -2.20 -12.42
N ARG A 148 8.24 -1.71 -13.52
CA ARG A 148 9.65 -1.87 -13.86
C ARG A 148 10.32 -0.50 -13.88
N SER A 149 11.61 -0.46 -13.59
CA SER A 149 12.43 0.75 -13.75
C SER A 149 12.56 1.20 -15.22
N THR A 150 12.06 0.39 -16.16
CA THR A 150 11.94 0.69 -17.59
C THR A 150 10.50 0.51 -18.08
N THR A 151 10.19 1.05 -19.26
CA THR A 151 8.85 0.97 -19.88
C THR A 151 8.46 -0.45 -20.35
N ASN A 152 9.36 -1.43 -20.33
CA ASN A 152 9.10 -2.78 -20.83
C ASN A 152 8.42 -3.66 -19.76
N ARG A 153 7.13 -4.00 -19.94
CA ARG A 153 6.29 -4.69 -18.94
C ARG A 153 6.20 -6.23 -19.05
N ARG A 154 7.02 -6.88 -19.89
CA ARG A 154 6.86 -8.31 -20.28
C ARG A 154 6.77 -9.36 -19.15
N ASN A 155 7.32 -9.11 -17.95
CA ASN A 155 7.29 -10.08 -16.83
C ASN A 155 6.31 -9.70 -15.70
N LEU A 156 5.48 -8.68 -15.90
CA LEU A 156 4.51 -8.20 -14.90
C LEU A 156 3.11 -8.82 -15.07
N PHE A 157 2.90 -9.59 -16.14
CA PHE A 157 1.58 -10.07 -16.54
C PHE A 157 0.99 -11.11 -15.59
N VAL A 158 1.80 -12.06 -15.10
CA VAL A 158 1.30 -13.16 -14.25
C VAL A 158 0.71 -12.65 -12.93
N PRO A 159 1.40 -11.82 -12.12
CA PRO A 159 0.80 -11.29 -10.89
C PRO A 159 -0.47 -10.48 -11.14
N ARG A 160 -0.53 -9.70 -12.24
CA ARG A 160 -1.73 -8.92 -12.59
C ARG A 160 -2.90 -9.83 -12.97
N GLU A 161 -2.66 -10.85 -13.77
CA GLU A 161 -3.68 -11.80 -14.20
C GLU A 161 -4.26 -12.57 -13.01
N CYS A 162 -3.42 -12.97 -12.04
CA CYS A 162 -3.89 -13.60 -10.80
C CYS A 162 -4.82 -12.69 -10.00
N LEU A 163 -4.47 -11.40 -9.87
CA LEU A 163 -5.28 -10.39 -9.20
C LEU A 163 -6.62 -10.19 -9.92
N ASP A 164 -6.60 -10.02 -11.24
CA ASP A 164 -7.81 -9.80 -12.05
C ASP A 164 -8.76 -11.01 -11.97
N LYS A 165 -8.22 -12.24 -12.00
CA LYS A 165 -8.99 -13.47 -11.81
C LYS A 165 -9.62 -13.54 -10.41
N ALA A 166 -8.91 -13.14 -9.37
CA ALA A 166 -9.45 -13.09 -8.01
C ALA A 166 -10.57 -12.05 -7.89
N ILE A 167 -10.38 -10.84 -8.43
CA ILE A 167 -11.39 -9.77 -8.44
C ILE A 167 -12.67 -10.23 -9.16
N ALA A 168 -12.54 -10.97 -10.27
CA ALA A 168 -13.69 -11.48 -11.02
C ALA A 168 -14.56 -12.49 -10.23
N LEU A 169 -14.03 -13.08 -9.15
CA LEU A 169 -14.77 -13.96 -8.26
C LEU A 169 -15.54 -13.21 -7.16
N CYS A 170 -15.24 -11.94 -6.92
CA CYS A 170 -15.83 -11.14 -5.85
C CYS A 170 -17.31 -10.82 -6.11
N ARG A 171 -18.20 -11.44 -5.35
CA ARG A 171 -19.66 -11.20 -5.37
C ARG A 171 -20.29 -11.66 -4.06
N PRO A 172 -21.51 -11.20 -3.71
CA PRO A 172 -22.23 -11.73 -2.55
C PRO A 172 -22.31 -13.26 -2.58
N GLY A 173 -22.00 -13.89 -1.44
CA GLY A 173 -21.98 -15.36 -1.29
C GLY A 173 -20.70 -16.06 -1.78
N ALA A 174 -19.76 -15.35 -2.41
CA ALA A 174 -18.44 -15.91 -2.73
C ALA A 174 -17.62 -16.17 -1.46
N LEU A 175 -16.85 -17.27 -1.44
CA LEU A 175 -16.01 -17.61 -0.31
C LEU A 175 -14.64 -16.97 -0.45
N ILE A 176 -14.20 -16.25 0.58
CA ILE A 176 -12.88 -15.59 0.62
C ILE A 176 -11.74 -16.58 0.34
N ARG A 177 -11.83 -17.81 0.87
CA ARG A 177 -10.83 -18.87 0.66
C ARG A 177 -10.65 -19.27 -0.81
N ASP A 178 -11.61 -18.98 -1.68
CA ASP A 178 -11.53 -19.33 -3.09
C ASP A 178 -10.70 -18.31 -3.89
N LEU A 179 -10.48 -17.10 -3.35
CA LEU A 179 -9.68 -16.04 -3.99
C LEU A 179 -8.19 -16.43 -4.07
N GLY A 180 -7.69 -17.19 -3.10
CA GLY A 180 -6.29 -17.62 -3.04
C GLY A 180 -5.91 -18.78 -3.97
N LYS A 181 -6.88 -19.41 -4.66
CA LYS A 181 -6.62 -20.58 -5.53
C LYS A 181 -5.68 -20.30 -6.71
N THR A 182 -5.57 -19.05 -7.12
CA THR A 182 -4.75 -18.61 -8.26
C THR A 182 -3.36 -18.13 -7.84
N MET A 183 -3.00 -18.21 -6.55
CA MET A 183 -1.79 -17.61 -5.97
C MET A 183 -1.08 -18.59 -5.03
N SER A 184 0.17 -18.28 -4.66
CA SER A 184 1.04 -19.18 -3.87
C SER A 184 1.80 -18.53 -2.70
N VAL A 185 1.56 -17.24 -2.40
CA VAL A 185 2.23 -16.52 -1.30
C VAL A 185 1.52 -16.85 0.02
N ARG A 186 2.26 -17.34 1.02
CA ARG A 186 1.69 -17.89 2.26
C ARG A 186 1.85 -17.01 3.51
N THR A 187 2.85 -16.13 3.54
CA THR A 187 3.22 -15.36 4.74
C THR A 187 2.47 -14.03 4.87
N TYR A 188 1.85 -13.56 3.79
CA TYR A 188 1.10 -12.31 3.74
C TYR A 188 -0.26 -12.53 3.08
N THR A 189 -1.28 -11.87 3.61
CA THR A 189 -2.68 -11.95 3.16
C THR A 189 -3.18 -10.56 2.78
N GLY A 190 -4.23 -10.50 1.97
CA GLY A 190 -5.04 -9.30 1.89
C GLY A 190 -5.82 -9.11 3.20
N HIS A 191 -6.46 -7.96 3.33
CA HIS A 191 -7.19 -7.57 4.53
C HIS A 191 -8.38 -6.67 4.16
N GLY A 192 -9.31 -6.53 5.10
CA GLY A 192 -10.24 -5.41 5.09
C GLY A 192 -9.48 -4.09 5.30
N ILE A 193 -10.02 -3.02 4.72
CA ILE A 193 -9.46 -1.67 4.81
C ILE A 193 -10.62 -0.66 4.82
N ASN A 194 -10.62 0.23 5.82
CA ASN A 194 -11.63 1.28 5.98
C ASN A 194 -11.14 2.35 6.96
N THR A 195 -11.81 2.53 8.10
CA THR A 195 -11.35 3.37 9.21
C THR A 195 -10.13 2.78 9.92
N SER A 196 -9.95 1.46 9.83
CA SER A 196 -8.73 0.75 10.21
C SER A 196 -7.87 0.53 8.98
N PHE A 197 -6.54 0.61 9.15
CA PHE A 197 -5.62 0.35 8.05
C PHE A 197 -5.64 -1.14 7.69
N HIS A 198 -5.61 -2.01 8.70
CA HIS A 198 -5.86 -3.45 8.55
C HIS A 198 -7.04 -3.88 9.44
N SER A 199 -7.99 -4.60 8.86
CA SER A 199 -9.12 -5.18 9.58
C SER A 199 -9.52 -6.54 8.98
N PRO A 200 -10.39 -7.31 9.66
CA PRO A 200 -11.04 -8.44 9.03
C PRO A 200 -11.79 -8.05 7.74
N PRO A 201 -11.95 -8.99 6.81
CA PRO A 201 -11.44 -10.35 6.85
C PRO A 201 -9.98 -10.45 6.40
N ASP A 202 -9.22 -11.40 6.94
CA ASP A 202 -7.95 -11.81 6.32
C ASP A 202 -8.25 -12.59 5.02
N ILE A 203 -7.52 -12.28 3.94
CA ILE A 203 -7.74 -12.83 2.59
C ILE A 203 -6.47 -13.58 2.13
N PRO A 204 -6.35 -14.88 2.40
CA PRO A 204 -5.16 -15.66 2.03
C PRO A 204 -4.97 -15.78 0.52
N HIS A 205 -3.72 -15.69 0.07
CA HIS A 205 -3.31 -15.80 -1.34
C HIS A 205 -2.77 -17.18 -1.71
N TYR A 206 -3.29 -18.25 -1.10
CA TYR A 206 -2.87 -19.62 -1.39
C TYR A 206 -4.04 -20.58 -1.36
N ALA A 207 -3.94 -21.64 -2.16
CA ALA A 207 -4.88 -22.75 -2.12
C ALA A 207 -4.79 -23.52 -0.80
N LYS A 208 -5.93 -24.08 -0.37
CA LYS A 208 -6.04 -24.91 0.83
C LYS A 208 -5.12 -26.14 0.77
#